data_AF-A0A663MD33-F1
#
_entry.id   AF-A0A663MD33-F1
#
_cell.length_a   1.000
_cell.length_b   1.000
_cell.length_c   1.000
_cell.angle_alpha   90.00
_cell.angle_beta   90.00
_cell.angle_gamma   90.00
#
_symmetry.space_group_name_H-M   'P 1'
#
loop_
_entity.id
_entity.type
_entity.pdbx_description
1 polymer ?
#
loop_
_entity_poly.entity_id
_entity_poly.type
_entity_poly.pdbx_seq_one_letter_code
_entity_poly.pdbx_strand_id
1 'polypeptide(L)'
;MENFRKVRTSEEESPLPFPDLPPDVVEMKVKEGSKIRNLMNFAMAQMELKGSRQIVFSGCGRAVTKTITCVEIMKRKLGGLHQVTKVRYKTLLEVWQNQDPLPGGPAQNLTVHKNVPSICILLSRDPLDPNQTGYQPPEPRYGSGTQLDDTEDTSGSSTKGLKRQEYALYIGRRLYAGETPGVF
;
A
#
# COMPACT_ATOMS: atom_id res chain seq x y z
N MET A 1 5.45 32.45 -3.51
CA MET A 1 5.57 32.32 -4.98
C MET A 1 4.25 32.80 -5.57
N GLU A 2 4.10 34.11 -5.76
CA GLU A 2 2.79 34.71 -6.09
C GLU A 2 2.46 34.67 -7.59
N ASN A 3 3.44 34.42 -8.45
CA ASN A 3 3.28 34.46 -9.92
C ASN A 3 3.44 33.08 -10.61
N PHE A 4 3.49 31.98 -9.86
CA PHE A 4 3.72 30.65 -10.43
C PHE A 4 2.59 29.68 -10.09
N ARG A 5 2.07 28.98 -11.10
CA ARG A 5 1.08 27.92 -10.95
C ARG A 5 1.71 26.56 -11.24
N LYS A 6 1.43 25.57 -10.39
CA LYS A 6 1.81 24.18 -10.65
C LYS A 6 1.01 23.63 -11.83
N VAL A 7 1.72 23.16 -12.85
CA VAL A 7 1.12 22.62 -14.09
C VAL A 7 1.34 21.12 -14.25
N ARG A 8 2.40 20.58 -13.66
CA ARG A 8 2.71 19.14 -13.74
C ARG A 8 3.38 18.66 -12.47
N THR A 9 3.07 17.42 -12.08
CA THR A 9 3.84 16.67 -11.08
C THR A 9 4.17 15.30 -11.67
N SER A 10 5.43 14.89 -11.60
CA SER A 10 5.88 13.55 -11.99
C SER A 10 6.77 12.94 -10.93
N GLU A 11 6.70 11.61 -10.78
CA GLU A 11 7.58 10.84 -9.92
C GLU A 11 8.86 10.48 -10.67
N GLU A 12 10.01 10.66 -10.02
CA GLU A 12 11.27 10.11 -10.50
C GLU A 12 11.27 8.58 -10.38
N GLU A 13 11.70 7.90 -11.43
CA GLU A 13 11.78 6.44 -11.44
C GLU A 13 12.95 5.97 -10.58
N SER A 14 12.70 4.97 -9.73
CA SER A 14 13.69 4.40 -8.83
C SER A 14 13.46 2.89 -8.75
N PRO A 15 14.52 2.08 -8.70
CA PRO A 15 14.39 0.64 -8.60
C PRO A 15 13.67 0.23 -7.32
N LEU A 16 13.12 -0.98 -7.29
CA LEU A 16 12.50 -1.53 -6.10
C LEU A 16 13.56 -1.78 -5.01
N PRO A 17 13.26 -1.50 -3.73
CA PRO A 17 14.22 -1.64 -2.62
C PRO A 17 14.28 -3.07 -2.07
N PHE A 18 14.10 -4.07 -2.94
CA PHE A 18 14.14 -5.48 -2.56
C PHE A 18 15.21 -6.17 -3.43
N PRO A 19 16.25 -6.76 -2.81
CA PRO A 19 17.20 -7.58 -3.55
C PRO A 19 16.49 -8.84 -4.03
N ASP A 20 17.03 -9.46 -5.09
CA ASP A 20 16.68 -10.82 -5.53
C ASP A 20 15.20 -11.04 -5.89
N LEU A 21 14.52 -10.01 -6.37
CA LEU A 21 13.18 -10.17 -6.90
C LEU A 21 13.21 -10.99 -8.21
N PRO A 22 12.23 -11.89 -8.43
CA PRO A 22 12.05 -12.56 -9.71
C PRO A 22 11.90 -11.55 -10.86
N PRO A 23 12.44 -11.82 -12.07
CA PRO A 23 12.37 -10.90 -13.21
C PRO A 23 10.95 -10.52 -13.63
N ASP A 24 9.97 -11.39 -13.34
CA ASP A 24 8.56 -11.25 -13.70
C ASP A 24 7.69 -10.72 -12.55
N VAL A 25 8.31 -10.28 -11.44
CA VAL A 25 7.57 -9.75 -10.30
C VAL A 25 6.70 -8.56 -10.71
N VAL A 26 5.44 -8.60 -10.30
CA VAL A 26 4.49 -7.52 -10.56
C VAL A 26 4.64 -6.42 -9.52
N GLU A 27 4.90 -5.19 -9.96
CA GLU A 27 4.79 -3.99 -9.13
C GLU A 27 3.44 -3.28 -9.32
N MET A 28 2.61 -3.33 -8.29
CA MET A 28 1.37 -2.57 -8.16
C MET A 28 1.65 -1.14 -7.69
N LYS A 29 1.87 -0.22 -8.64
CA LYS A 29 2.04 1.22 -8.37
C LYS A 29 0.72 1.88 -7.98
N VAL A 30 0.50 2.09 -6.68
CA VAL A 30 -0.70 2.73 -6.13
C VAL A 30 -0.56 4.25 -6.17
N LYS A 31 -1.55 4.91 -6.77
CA LYS A 31 -1.66 6.38 -6.89
C LYS A 31 -2.89 6.90 -6.17
N GLU A 32 -2.94 8.22 -6.00
CA GLU A 32 -4.10 8.89 -5.42
C GLU A 32 -5.40 8.61 -6.20
N GLY A 33 -5.33 8.53 -7.54
CA GLY A 33 -6.47 8.19 -8.39
C GLY A 33 -6.83 6.70 -8.44
N SER A 34 -5.95 5.80 -7.96
CA SER A 34 -6.16 4.35 -8.11
C SER A 34 -7.43 3.88 -7.41
N LYS A 35 -8.20 3.05 -8.10
CA LYS A 35 -9.39 2.39 -7.56
C LYS A 35 -9.00 1.07 -6.93
N ILE A 36 -9.19 0.94 -5.61
CA ILE A 36 -8.79 -0.25 -4.83
C ILE A 36 -9.35 -1.53 -5.46
N ARG A 37 -10.63 -1.53 -5.86
CA ARG A 37 -11.26 -2.70 -6.51
C ARG A 37 -10.47 -3.19 -7.72
N ASN A 38 -10.05 -2.27 -8.60
CA ASN A 38 -9.32 -2.63 -9.81
C ASN A 38 -7.92 -3.18 -9.48
N LEU A 39 -7.21 -2.54 -8.54
CA LEU A 39 -5.92 -3.03 -8.06
C LEU A 39 -6.03 -4.44 -7.48
N MET A 40 -7.04 -4.68 -6.66
CA MET A 40 -7.25 -5.98 -6.02
C MET A 40 -7.66 -7.05 -7.02
N ASN A 41 -8.56 -6.76 -7.96
CA ASN A 41 -8.93 -7.74 -8.98
C ASN A 41 -7.70 -8.21 -9.78
N PHE A 42 -6.83 -7.28 -10.17
CA PHE A 42 -5.61 -7.62 -10.89
C PHE A 42 -4.60 -8.36 -10.00
N ALA A 43 -4.32 -7.85 -8.79
CA ALA A 43 -3.34 -8.46 -7.89
C ALA A 43 -3.75 -9.88 -7.45
N MET A 44 -5.03 -10.11 -7.17
CA MET A 44 -5.55 -11.44 -6.86
C MET A 44 -5.41 -12.38 -8.05
N ALA A 45 -5.78 -11.95 -9.26
CA ALA A 45 -5.59 -12.76 -10.46
C ALA A 45 -4.11 -13.12 -10.72
N GLN A 46 -3.17 -12.22 -10.42
CA GLN A 46 -1.74 -12.50 -10.55
C GLN A 46 -1.26 -13.58 -9.57
N MET A 47 -1.68 -13.51 -8.31
CA MET A 47 -1.24 -14.46 -7.28
C MET A 47 -2.01 -15.79 -7.36
N GLU A 48 -3.33 -15.77 -7.55
CA GLU A 48 -4.18 -16.98 -7.57
C GLU A 48 -4.16 -17.70 -8.92
N LEU A 49 -4.49 -17.00 -10.01
CA LEU A 49 -4.71 -17.64 -11.31
C LEU A 49 -3.39 -17.90 -12.05
N LYS A 50 -2.49 -16.92 -12.04
CA LYS A 50 -1.18 -17.03 -12.70
C LYS A 50 -0.12 -17.68 -11.82
N GLY A 51 -0.44 -17.97 -10.57
CA GLY A 51 0.46 -18.67 -9.66
C GLY A 51 1.69 -17.87 -9.20
N SER A 52 1.71 -16.54 -9.42
CA SER A 52 2.82 -15.69 -8.99
C SER A 52 3.11 -15.91 -7.49
N ARG A 53 4.39 -16.08 -7.16
CA ARG A 53 4.81 -16.32 -5.77
C ARG A 53 4.95 -15.03 -4.98
N GLN A 54 5.23 -13.93 -5.67
CA GLN A 54 5.55 -12.64 -5.08
C GLN A 54 4.85 -11.49 -5.82
N ILE A 55 4.52 -10.44 -5.09
CA ILE A 55 3.97 -9.20 -5.65
C ILE A 55 4.41 -8.01 -4.79
N VAL A 56 4.70 -6.89 -5.43
CA VAL A 56 5.11 -5.66 -4.74
C VAL A 56 4.01 -4.61 -4.86
N PHE A 57 3.71 -3.93 -3.76
CA PHE A 57 2.87 -2.73 -3.75
C PHE A 57 3.72 -1.52 -3.42
N SER A 58 3.63 -0.46 -4.23
CA SER A 58 4.34 0.80 -3.98
C SER A 58 3.39 1.98 -3.98
N GLY A 59 3.70 3.01 -3.19
CA GLY A 59 2.99 4.27 -3.22
C GLY A 59 3.76 5.36 -2.49
N CYS A 60 3.43 6.61 -2.78
CA CYS A 60 4.07 7.76 -2.17
C CYS A 60 3.09 8.89 -1.88
N GLY A 61 3.48 9.79 -0.98
CA GLY A 61 2.67 10.90 -0.53
C GLY A 61 1.26 10.44 -0.10
N ARG A 62 0.24 11.02 -0.73
CA ARG A 62 -1.16 10.74 -0.40
C ARG A 62 -1.63 9.31 -0.72
N ALA A 63 -0.84 8.54 -1.47
CA ALA A 63 -1.17 7.16 -1.80
C ALA A 63 -0.74 6.15 -0.73
N VAL A 64 0.14 6.51 0.22
CA VAL A 64 0.74 5.58 1.20
C VAL A 64 -0.31 4.80 1.97
N THR A 65 -1.31 5.47 2.57
CA THR A 65 -2.38 4.80 3.32
C THR A 65 -3.19 3.85 2.44
N LYS A 66 -3.40 4.20 1.17
CA LYS A 66 -4.09 3.34 0.22
C LYS A 66 -3.26 2.11 -0.14
N THR A 67 -1.94 2.26 -0.30
CA THR A 67 -1.01 1.13 -0.53
C THR A 67 -1.09 0.13 0.60
N ILE A 68 -1.03 0.60 1.85
CA ILE A 68 -1.19 -0.26 3.05
C ILE A 68 -2.57 -0.93 3.02
N THR A 69 -3.64 -0.19 2.74
CA THR A 69 -5.00 -0.74 2.64
C THR A 69 -5.08 -1.88 1.62
N CYS A 70 -4.46 -1.72 0.45
CA CYS A 70 -4.40 -2.76 -0.59
C CYS A 70 -3.68 -4.02 -0.09
N VAL A 71 -2.54 -3.86 0.58
CA VAL A 71 -1.80 -4.98 1.18
C VAL A 71 -2.61 -5.72 2.23
N GLU A 72 -3.28 -4.99 3.13
CA GLU A 72 -4.10 -5.60 4.19
C GLU A 72 -5.35 -6.32 3.64
N ILE A 73 -5.88 -5.89 2.50
CA ILE A 73 -6.93 -6.63 1.79
C ILE A 73 -6.36 -7.92 1.19
N MET A 74 -5.19 -7.86 0.54
CA MET A 74 -4.53 -9.03 -0.06
C MET A 74 -4.22 -10.11 0.99
N LYS A 75 -3.60 -9.72 2.11
CA LYS A 75 -3.28 -10.65 3.20
C LYS A 75 -4.52 -11.35 3.77
N ARG A 76 -5.61 -10.61 4.01
CA ARG A 76 -6.87 -11.19 4.50
C ARG A 76 -7.52 -12.17 3.52
N LYS A 77 -7.39 -11.93 2.22
CA LYS A 77 -7.98 -12.79 1.19
C LYS A 77 -7.19 -14.07 0.95
N LEU A 78 -5.86 -13.97 0.90
CA LEU A 78 -4.99 -15.11 0.54
C LEU A 78 -4.52 -15.90 1.77
N GLY A 79 -4.26 -15.22 2.88
CA GLY A 79 -3.59 -15.77 4.06
C GLY A 79 -2.17 -16.25 3.76
N GLY A 80 -1.39 -16.55 4.80
CA GLY A 80 -0.09 -17.23 4.61
C GLY A 80 0.97 -16.41 3.85
N LEU A 81 0.84 -15.08 3.76
CA LEU A 81 1.80 -14.23 3.04
C LEU A 81 2.86 -13.67 4.00
N HIS A 82 4.13 -13.92 3.70
CA HIS A 82 5.26 -13.21 4.28
C HIS A 82 5.27 -11.78 3.73
N GLN A 83 5.64 -10.81 4.57
CA GLN A 83 5.67 -9.41 4.19
C GLN A 83 7.03 -8.81 4.51
N VAL A 84 7.54 -7.95 3.61
CA VAL A 84 8.66 -7.04 3.91
C VAL A 84 8.28 -5.63 3.52
N THR A 85 8.36 -4.69 4.46
CA THR A 85 8.04 -3.27 4.24
C THR A 85 9.29 -2.42 4.27
N LYS A 86 9.48 -1.59 3.23
CA LYS A 86 10.55 -0.60 3.16
C LYS A 86 9.95 0.79 3.00
N VAL A 87 10.40 1.73 3.82
CA VAL A 87 10.02 3.15 3.76
C VAL A 87 11.21 3.95 3.25
N ARG A 88 10.99 4.85 2.30
CA ARG A 88 12.01 5.71 1.71
C ARG A 88 11.43 7.05 1.26
N TYR A 89 12.29 7.99 0.89
CA TYR A 89 11.85 9.15 0.13
C TYR A 89 11.84 8.82 -1.38
N LYS A 90 10.90 9.43 -2.10
CA LYS A 90 10.93 9.56 -3.55
C LYS A 90 10.95 11.04 -3.91
N THR A 91 11.66 11.39 -4.98
CA THR A 91 11.62 12.74 -5.55
C THR A 91 10.39 12.89 -6.44
N LEU A 92 9.59 13.92 -6.17
CA LEU A 92 8.62 14.45 -7.12
C LEU A 92 9.23 15.65 -7.83
N LEU A 93 9.06 15.69 -9.14
CA LEU A 93 9.34 16.85 -9.98
C LEU A 93 8.03 17.62 -10.16
N GLU A 94 7.96 18.81 -9.58
CA GLU A 94 6.86 19.75 -9.82
C GLU A 94 7.30 20.81 -10.83
N VAL A 95 6.61 20.88 -11.96
CA VAL A 95 6.81 21.95 -12.95
C VAL A 95 5.80 23.04 -12.66
N TRP A 96 6.31 24.24 -12.48
CA TRP A 96 5.57 25.46 -12.20
C TRP A 96 5.74 26.43 -13.36
N GLN A 97 4.65 26.99 -13.85
CA GLN A 97 4.65 27.93 -14.97
C GLN A 97 4.34 29.34 -14.46
N ASN A 98 5.07 30.33 -14.95
CA ASN A 98 4.79 31.74 -14.67
C ASN A 98 3.44 32.14 -15.27
N GLN A 99 2.59 32.80 -14.48
CA GLN A 99 1.25 33.25 -14.86
C GLN A 99 1.25 34.60 -15.59
N ASP A 100 2.25 35.45 -15.36
CA ASP A 100 2.40 36.78 -15.98
C ASP A 100 3.71 36.84 -16.79
N PRO A 101 3.81 36.13 -17.93
CA PRO A 101 4.96 36.24 -18.80
C PRO A 101 5.02 37.63 -19.44
N LEU A 102 6.23 38.17 -19.60
CA LEU A 102 6.47 39.40 -20.36
C LEU A 102 5.90 39.27 -21.78
N PRO A 103 5.23 40.30 -22.34
CA PRO A 103 4.71 40.26 -23.70
C PRO A 103 5.82 39.93 -24.71
N GLY A 104 5.68 38.81 -25.44
CA GLY A 104 6.67 38.34 -26.42
C GLY A 104 7.86 37.56 -25.84
N GLY A 105 7.90 37.34 -24.52
CA GLY A 105 8.93 36.51 -23.88
C GLY A 105 8.61 35.01 -23.88
N PRO A 106 9.62 34.13 -23.76
CA PRO A 106 9.40 32.69 -23.64
C PRO A 106 8.69 32.34 -22.32
N ALA A 107 7.87 31.30 -22.33
CA ALA A 107 7.24 30.78 -21.11
C ALA A 107 8.32 30.33 -20.11
N GLN A 108 8.34 30.97 -18.93
CA GLN A 108 9.29 30.63 -17.87
C GLN A 108 8.72 29.50 -17.00
N ASN A 109 9.43 28.36 -17.00
CA ASN A 109 9.09 27.21 -16.17
C ASN A 109 10.14 27.04 -15.07
N LEU A 110 9.67 26.80 -13.84
CA LEU A 110 10.48 26.41 -12.69
C LEU A 110 10.23 24.95 -12.36
N THR A 111 11.30 24.16 -12.21
CA THR A 111 11.21 22.77 -11.75
C THR A 111 11.64 22.70 -10.29
N VAL A 112 10.76 22.20 -9.43
CA VAL A 112 11.01 22.01 -8.00
C VAL A 112 11.10 20.52 -7.68
N HIS A 113 12.18 20.13 -7.00
CA HIS A 113 12.37 18.76 -6.51
C HIS A 113 11.81 18.67 -5.10
N LYS A 114 10.85 17.78 -4.88
CA LYS A 114 10.21 17.57 -3.59
C LYS A 114 10.35 16.14 -3.13
N ASN A 115 10.98 15.94 -1.98
CA ASN A 115 11.03 14.64 -1.33
C ASN A 115 9.67 14.34 -0.69
N VAL A 116 9.09 13.21 -1.06
CA VAL A 116 7.85 12.71 -0.46
C VAL A 116 8.07 11.33 0.14
N PRO A 117 7.43 11.02 1.28
CA PRO A 117 7.51 9.70 1.87
C PRO A 117 6.89 8.67 0.91
N SER A 118 7.54 7.53 0.79
CA SER A 118 7.15 6.41 -0.05
C SER A 118 7.27 5.11 0.72
N ILE A 119 6.34 4.20 0.45
CA ILE A 119 6.33 2.85 1.00
C ILE A 119 6.36 1.85 -0.16
N CYS A 120 7.18 0.82 0.00
CA CYS A 120 7.25 -0.36 -0.85
C CYS A 120 7.02 -1.58 0.04
N ILE A 121 6.07 -2.44 -0.33
CA ILE A 121 5.72 -3.64 0.43
C ILE A 121 5.76 -4.84 -0.49
N LEU A 122 6.65 -5.78 -0.19
CA LEU A 122 6.72 -7.09 -0.82
C LEU A 122 5.80 -8.05 -0.07
N LEU A 123 4.97 -8.79 -0.80
CA LEU A 123 4.23 -9.93 -0.30
C LEU A 123 4.73 -11.19 -1.01
N SER A 124 5.02 -12.25 -0.25
CA SER A 124 5.54 -13.52 -0.76
C SER A 124 4.80 -14.70 -0.15
N ARG A 125 4.52 -15.72 -0.97
CA ARG A 125 4.09 -17.04 -0.49
C ARG A 125 5.25 -17.90 0.02
N ASP A 126 6.45 -17.62 -0.46
CA ASP A 126 7.66 -18.30 -0.04
C ASP A 126 8.25 -17.59 1.19
N PRO A 127 8.89 -18.32 2.12
CA PRO A 127 9.55 -17.73 3.26
C PRO A 127 10.56 -16.67 2.85
N LEU A 128 10.57 -15.56 3.59
CA LEU A 128 11.57 -14.50 3.47
C LEU A 128 12.47 -14.53 4.71
N ASP A 129 13.66 -13.95 4.62
CA ASP A 129 14.57 -13.83 5.77
C ASP A 129 13.85 -13.15 6.94
N PRO A 130 13.65 -13.83 8.09
CA PRO A 130 12.94 -13.27 9.23
C PRO A 130 13.75 -12.19 9.98
N ASN A 131 15.07 -12.14 9.78
CA ASN A 131 15.95 -11.19 10.45
C ASN A 131 16.08 -9.85 9.71
N GLN A 132 15.59 -9.76 8.47
CA GLN A 132 15.69 -8.53 7.71
C GLN A 132 14.76 -7.44 8.26
N THR A 133 15.21 -6.19 8.22
CA THR A 133 14.41 -5.04 8.66
C THR A 133 13.11 -4.92 7.86
N GLY A 134 12.00 -4.74 8.58
CA GLY A 134 10.67 -4.56 8.00
C GLY A 134 9.95 -5.87 7.65
N TYR A 135 10.53 -7.02 7.99
CA TYR A 135 9.86 -8.31 7.89
C TYR A 135 8.66 -8.41 8.84
N GLN A 136 7.60 -9.05 8.37
CA GLN A 136 6.44 -9.47 9.15
C GLN A 136 6.05 -10.90 8.73
N PRO A 137 5.88 -11.83 9.68
CA PRO A 137 5.46 -13.20 9.38
C PRO A 137 4.00 -13.26 8.91
N PRO A 138 3.59 -14.36 8.25
CA PRO A 138 2.20 -14.57 7.87
C PRO A 138 1.24 -14.50 9.05
N GLU A 139 0.10 -13.87 8.84
CA GLU A 139 -0.96 -13.86 9.85
C GLU A 139 -1.58 -15.26 9.98
N PRO A 140 -1.79 -15.76 11.21
CA PRO A 140 -2.50 -17.01 11.42
C PRO A 140 -3.89 -16.88 10.81
N ARG A 141 -4.31 -17.91 10.06
CA ARG A 141 -5.68 -17.96 9.55
C ARG A 141 -6.60 -18.00 10.77
N TYR A 142 -7.30 -16.90 11.04
CA TYR A 142 -8.50 -16.99 11.87
C TYR A 142 -9.42 -17.98 11.14
N GLY A 143 -9.66 -19.13 11.79
CA GLY A 143 -10.48 -20.17 11.22
C GLY A 143 -11.76 -19.55 10.66
N SER A 144 -12.05 -19.83 9.38
CA SER A 144 -13.43 -19.99 8.97
C SER A 144 -14.08 -20.85 10.04
N GLY A 145 -15.10 -20.30 10.71
CA GLY A 145 -15.66 -20.87 11.93
C GLY A 145 -15.78 -22.38 11.86
N THR A 146 -15.44 -23.03 12.97
CA THR A 146 -15.89 -24.38 13.28
C THR A 146 -17.34 -24.48 12.82
N GLN A 147 -17.59 -25.35 11.85
CA GLN A 147 -18.91 -25.78 11.45
C GLN A 147 -19.51 -26.47 12.68
N LEU A 148 -20.18 -25.69 13.53
CA LEU A 148 -21.22 -26.24 14.38
C LEU A 148 -22.37 -26.54 13.43
N ASP A 149 -22.56 -27.83 13.21
CA ASP A 149 -23.75 -28.41 12.63
C ASP A 149 -24.93 -28.05 13.56
N ASP A 150 -25.58 -26.92 13.27
CA ASP A 150 -26.89 -26.60 13.84
C ASP A 150 -27.85 -26.44 12.67
N THR A 151 -28.74 -27.44 12.61
CA THR A 151 -29.94 -27.49 11.78
C THR A 151 -30.74 -26.18 11.81
N GLU A 152 -31.31 -25.86 10.65
CA GLU A 152 -32.20 -24.75 10.29
C GLU A 152 -32.95 -24.06 11.44
N ASP A 153 -32.90 -22.73 11.50
CA ASP A 153 -34.14 -21.96 11.39
C ASP A 153 -33.96 -20.49 10.97
N THR A 154 -35.01 -20.00 10.33
CA THR A 154 -35.04 -18.81 9.46
C THR A 154 -35.27 -17.52 10.26
N SER A 155 -34.46 -16.47 10.06
CA SER A 155 -34.93 -15.05 10.07
C SER A 155 -33.77 -14.05 9.89
N GLY A 156 -33.97 -13.07 9.03
CA GLY A 156 -32.95 -12.08 8.66
C GLY A 156 -32.72 -10.99 9.70
N SER A 157 -31.46 -10.56 9.86
CA SER A 157 -31.15 -9.21 10.34
C SER A 157 -29.74 -8.76 9.93
N SER A 158 -29.61 -7.46 9.69
CA SER A 158 -28.55 -6.75 8.98
C SER A 158 -27.26 -6.59 9.82
N THR A 159 -26.17 -7.29 9.48
CA THR A 159 -24.88 -7.27 10.22
C THR A 159 -23.88 -6.18 9.78
N LYS A 160 -24.33 -5.15 9.05
CA LYS A 160 -23.42 -4.15 8.45
C LYS A 160 -22.79 -3.17 9.46
N GLY A 161 -23.25 -3.13 10.71
CA GLY A 161 -22.78 -2.19 11.74
C GLY A 161 -21.57 -2.66 12.58
N LEU A 162 -21.50 -3.95 12.93
CA LEU A 162 -20.50 -4.45 13.90
C LEU A 162 -19.06 -4.43 13.36
N LYS A 163 -18.88 -4.77 12.08
CA LYS A 163 -17.54 -4.90 11.47
C LYS A 163 -16.77 -3.57 11.41
N ARG A 164 -17.47 -2.43 11.43
CA ARG A 164 -16.84 -1.10 11.37
C ARG A 164 -16.33 -0.65 12.75
N GLN A 165 -17.04 -1.03 13.82
CA GLN A 165 -16.66 -0.76 15.20
C GLN A 165 -15.39 -1.54 15.58
N GLU A 166 -15.34 -2.81 15.20
CA GLU A 166 -14.22 -3.71 15.49
C GLU A 166 -12.93 -3.28 14.75
N TYR A 167 -13.06 -2.79 13.51
CA TYR A 167 -11.95 -2.26 12.72
C TYR A 167 -11.36 -0.98 13.32
N ALA A 168 -12.20 -0.09 13.84
CA ALA A 168 -11.75 1.12 14.53
C ALA A 168 -11.02 0.80 15.84
N LEU A 169 -11.50 -0.22 16.58
CA LEU A 169 -10.87 -0.70 17.80
C LEU A 169 -9.52 -1.39 17.52
N TYR A 170 -9.39 -2.16 16.44
CA TYR A 170 -8.12 -2.78 16.04
C TYR A 170 -7.06 -1.74 15.67
N ILE A 171 -7.42 -0.74 14.86
CA ILE A 171 -6.51 0.35 14.48
C ILE A 171 -6.15 1.22 15.71
N GLY A 172 -7.12 1.47 16.59
CA GLY A 172 -6.89 2.18 17.85
C GLY A 172 -5.91 1.44 18.76
N ARG A 173 -6.07 0.12 18.96
CA ARG A 173 -5.19 -0.67 19.83
C ARG A 173 -3.75 -0.69 19.36
N ARG A 174 -3.51 -0.64 18.03
CA ARG A 174 -2.16 -0.61 17.44
C ARG A 174 -1.52 0.79 17.45
N LEU A 175 -2.30 1.87 17.56
CA LEU A 175 -1.80 3.25 17.67
C LEU A 175 -1.56 3.70 19.12
N TYR A 176 -2.24 3.10 20.10
CA TYR A 176 -2.08 3.42 21.53
C TYR A 176 -1.23 2.43 22.33
N ALA A 177 -0.86 1.27 21.77
CA ALA A 177 0.14 0.39 22.35
C ALA A 177 1.55 0.96 22.14
N GLY A 178 1.88 2.01 22.90
CA GLY A 178 3.24 2.49 23.09
C GLY A 178 4.07 1.47 23.88
N GLU A 179 4.31 0.30 23.30
CA GLU A 179 5.20 -0.71 23.88
C GLU A 179 6.65 -0.24 23.70
N THR A 180 7.13 0.49 24.72
CA THR A 180 8.54 0.73 24.95
C THR A 180 9.28 -0.60 25.15
N PRO A 181 10.45 -0.83 24.54
CA PRO A 181 11.25 -2.01 24.84
C PRO A 181 11.74 -1.92 26.29
N GLY A 182 11.36 -2.92 27.09
CA GLY A 182 11.94 -3.15 28.40
C GLY A 182 13.42 -3.53 28.22
N VAL A 183 14.27 -2.77 28.89
CA VAL A 183 15.69 -3.06 29.08
C VAL A 183 15.80 -4.25 30.01
N PHE A 184 16.35 -5.37 29.53
CA PHE A 184 17.37 -6.26 30.11
C PHE A 184 17.44 -7.54 29.28
#